data_AF-A0A7J4GZK3-F1
#
_entry.id   AF-A0A7J4GZK3-F1
#
_cell.length_a   1.000
_cell.length_b   1.000
_cell.length_c   1.000
_cell.angle_alpha   90.00
_cell.angle_beta   90.00
_cell.angle_gamma   90.00
#
_symmetry.space_group_name_H-M   'P 1'
#
loop_
_entity.id
_entity.type
_entity.pdbx_description
1 polymer ?
#
loop_
_entity_poly.entity_id
_entity_poly.type
_entity_poly.pdbx_seq_one_letter_code
_entity_poly.pdbx_strand_id
1 'polypeptide(L)'
;MIIGGEIIAKKKKEKIIVKLDLPKADSTMTKLYAILAISFLFGMASFAFWITNSHFLTAANKQPMFVNLACGYDPNVEPTYLDNESCPLMKDEADIVVFENEPWVEFRQLGQMFDVPGYNTTGLGFESPPQKFYGTCDIDSPLPSNYTFEIKDPDGRSMKKYSGNTHAKGDKCEVHIENMEMAEMYSVVIYSEETVTEATFHLEMEYFDGVPKYMNNKSIWVGPEVLLGGMSLHPTIFLNFFGLAFFLSFWPASFYWDRVKESTNKKEEKFPDFLRDLAEYWKGGLSMTVAVQTLAKSEYGALNFEVKKMSDQLSWGVAFGDVIDLFAERVNTPLVKRAISLIGEANRAGGKISDILVTAANDSREIKFLERERKRSIASYISVIWTSYGVFLGVIVVLAKVFIPAIAGSNSEPSKDGEDSGGQELGNMVIRNIDPLFFLTIFYYGVTMQALGNGLMAGLMATGRFSSGFKHSGMMMIMALLCFNFIAFSPDLIGISDLPALKPSAGTFKP
;
A
#
# COMPACT_ATOMS: atom_id res chain seq x y z
N MET A 1 19.51 6.11 -88.85
CA MET A 1 20.82 5.65 -88.34
C MET A 1 21.79 6.83 -88.55
N ILE A 2 22.37 7.56 -87.60
CA ILE A 2 22.56 7.49 -86.15
C ILE A 2 22.89 8.94 -85.68
N ILE A 3 22.17 9.40 -84.65
CA ILE A 3 22.59 10.17 -83.46
C ILE A 3 23.37 11.50 -83.65
N GLY A 4 22.69 12.61 -83.36
CA GLY A 4 23.26 13.92 -83.04
C GLY A 4 23.79 13.98 -81.61
N GLY A 5 24.91 14.68 -81.44
CA GLY A 5 25.68 14.76 -80.19
C GLY A 5 25.03 15.60 -79.10
N GLU A 6 25.14 15.09 -77.87
CA GLU A 6 24.80 15.72 -76.59
C GLU A 6 25.72 16.91 -76.27
N ILE A 7 25.16 17.97 -75.68
CA ILE A 7 25.77 18.61 -74.50
C ILE A 7 24.64 19.04 -73.55
N ILE A 8 24.33 18.22 -72.55
CA ILE A 8 23.53 18.62 -71.39
C ILE A 8 24.49 18.83 -70.21
N ALA A 9 24.57 20.07 -69.74
CA ALA A 9 25.35 20.45 -68.58
C ALA A 9 24.88 19.70 -67.32
N LYS A 10 25.75 18.87 -66.75
CA LYS A 10 25.52 18.14 -65.50
C LYS A 10 25.49 19.13 -64.33
N LYS A 11 24.29 19.46 -63.81
CA LYS A 11 24.10 20.16 -62.54
C LYS A 11 24.83 19.39 -61.43
N LYS A 12 25.77 20.07 -60.77
CA LYS A 12 26.51 19.57 -59.60
C LYS A 12 25.49 19.26 -58.50
N LYS A 13 25.31 17.98 -58.16
CA LYS A 13 24.44 17.55 -57.05
C LYS A 13 25.03 18.12 -55.76
N GLU A 14 24.37 19.11 -55.17
CA GLU A 14 24.65 19.50 -53.80
C GLU A 14 24.36 18.30 -52.90
N LYS A 15 25.40 17.85 -52.20
CA LYS A 15 25.33 16.74 -51.27
C LYS A 15 24.47 17.23 -50.10
N ILE A 16 23.20 16.81 -50.04
CA ILE A 16 22.35 17.02 -48.88
C ILE A 16 22.99 16.21 -47.75
N ILE A 17 23.76 16.89 -46.90
CA ILE A 17 24.28 16.31 -45.67
C ILE A 17 23.07 16.23 -44.74
N VAL A 18 22.39 15.10 -44.77
CA VAL A 18 21.40 14.76 -43.75
C VAL A 18 22.18 14.65 -42.45
N LYS A 19 22.15 15.71 -41.64
CA LYS A 19 22.53 15.62 -40.23
C LYS A 19 21.50 14.68 -39.62
N LEU A 20 21.83 13.39 -39.56
CA LEU A 20 21.18 12.50 -38.62
C LEU A 20 21.54 13.07 -37.25
N ASP A 21 20.61 13.81 -36.65
CA ASP A 21 20.56 14.01 -35.21
C ASP A 21 20.40 12.61 -34.61
N LEU A 22 21.50 11.88 -34.53
CA LEU A 22 21.63 10.77 -33.59
C LEU A 22 21.19 11.36 -32.25
N PRO A 23 20.16 10.78 -31.59
CA PRO A 23 19.68 11.31 -30.33
C PRO A 23 20.89 11.33 -29.40
N LYS A 24 21.41 12.53 -29.15
CA LYS A 24 22.45 12.81 -28.17
C LYS A 24 21.99 12.06 -26.92
N ALA A 25 22.76 11.09 -26.44
CA ALA A 25 22.39 10.20 -25.36
C ALA A 25 21.92 11.03 -24.16
N ASP A 26 20.63 11.32 -24.10
CA ASP A 26 20.07 12.19 -23.10
C ASP A 26 19.97 11.32 -21.87
N SER A 27 20.93 11.50 -20.96
CA SER A 27 21.00 10.77 -19.70
C SER A 27 19.66 10.79 -18.95
N THR A 28 18.83 11.81 -19.20
CA THR A 28 17.48 11.97 -18.67
C THR A 28 16.50 10.92 -19.22
N MET A 29 16.52 10.67 -20.54
CA MET A 29 15.65 9.68 -21.19
C MET A 29 16.08 8.25 -20.85
N THR A 30 17.40 7.99 -20.80
CA THR A 30 17.91 6.69 -20.38
C THR A 30 17.54 6.37 -18.92
N LYS A 31 17.66 7.35 -18.01
CA LYS A 31 17.20 7.20 -16.62
C LYS A 31 15.69 6.96 -16.53
N LEU A 32 14.89 7.67 -17.33
CA LEU A 32 13.44 7.46 -17.38
C LEU A 32 13.10 6.01 -17.79
N TYR A 33 13.72 5.50 -18.86
CA TYR A 33 13.46 4.13 -19.31
C TYR A 33 13.90 3.08 -18.30
N ALA A 34 15.04 3.29 -17.62
CA ALA A 34 15.49 2.41 -16.55
C ALA A 34 14.50 2.39 -15.37
N ILE A 35 14.04 3.58 -14.93
CA ILE A 35 13.03 3.69 -13.87
C ILE A 35 11.74 2.98 -14.29
N LEU A 36 11.28 3.19 -15.51
CA LEU A 36 10.05 2.58 -16.03
C LEU A 36 10.16 1.06 -16.08
N ALA A 37 11.28 0.51 -16.56
CA ALA A 37 11.51 -0.93 -16.62
C ALA A 37 11.49 -1.58 -15.23
N ILE A 38 12.19 -0.98 -14.26
CA ILE A 38 12.24 -1.48 -12.88
C ILE A 38 10.85 -1.36 -12.21
N SER A 39 10.20 -0.20 -12.38
CA SER A 39 8.86 0.08 -11.85
C SER A 39 7.83 -0.91 -12.37
N PHE A 40 7.86 -1.20 -13.67
CA PHE A 40 6.98 -2.17 -14.31
C PHE A 40 7.22 -3.59 -13.82
N LEU A 41 8.48 -3.99 -13.60
CA LEU A 41 8.81 -5.30 -13.05
C LEU A 41 8.21 -5.48 -11.64
N PHE A 42 8.40 -4.52 -10.74
CA PHE A 42 7.81 -4.56 -9.40
C PHE A 42 6.27 -4.51 -9.43
N GLY A 43 5.70 -3.72 -10.34
CA GLY A 43 4.27 -3.66 -10.55
C GLY A 43 3.68 -5.00 -11.02
N MET A 44 4.33 -5.64 -11.99
CA MET A 44 3.95 -6.97 -12.48
C MET A 44 4.09 -8.05 -11.40
N ALA A 45 5.15 -8.01 -10.59
CA ALA A 45 5.32 -8.93 -9.48
C ALA A 45 4.21 -8.78 -8.42
N SER A 46 3.84 -7.53 -8.10
CA SER A 46 2.72 -7.23 -7.18
C SER A 46 1.39 -7.71 -7.76
N PHE A 47 1.17 -7.51 -9.05
CA PHE A 47 -0.03 -7.98 -9.73
C PHE A 47 -0.10 -9.51 -9.77
N ALA A 48 1.04 -10.18 -9.99
CA ALA A 48 1.14 -11.63 -9.93
C ALA A 48 0.82 -12.17 -8.53
N PHE A 49 1.36 -11.55 -7.48
CA PHE A 49 1.04 -11.95 -6.10
C PHE A 49 -0.44 -11.76 -5.76
N TRP A 50 -1.02 -10.63 -6.20
CA TRP A 50 -2.44 -10.35 -6.04
C TRP A 50 -3.30 -11.40 -6.76
N ILE A 51 -3.03 -11.68 -8.04
CA ILE A 51 -3.87 -12.58 -8.84
C ILE A 51 -3.82 -14.02 -8.32
N THR A 52 -2.65 -14.50 -7.86
CA THR A 52 -2.49 -15.87 -7.33
C THR A 52 -3.19 -16.07 -5.98
N ASN A 53 -3.37 -15.00 -5.20
CA ASN A 53 -4.12 -15.03 -3.94
C ASN A 53 -5.61 -14.70 -4.12
N SER A 54 -5.97 -14.07 -5.23
CA SER A 54 -7.35 -13.69 -5.49
C SER A 54 -8.25 -14.89 -5.77
N HIS A 55 -9.56 -14.71 -5.52
CA HIS A 55 -10.59 -15.70 -5.86
C HIS A 55 -10.63 -16.05 -7.37
N PHE A 56 -10.01 -15.26 -8.25
CA PHE A 56 -10.01 -15.55 -9.69
C PHE A 56 -9.24 -16.83 -10.04
N LEU A 57 -8.26 -17.21 -9.23
CA LEU A 57 -7.40 -18.38 -9.45
C LEU A 57 -7.49 -19.39 -8.30
N THR A 58 -8.62 -19.45 -7.58
CA THR A 58 -8.83 -20.52 -6.59
C THR A 58 -8.88 -21.87 -7.27
N ALA A 59 -8.09 -22.81 -6.77
CA ALA A 59 -8.01 -24.17 -7.28
C ALA A 59 -9.19 -25.03 -6.80
N ALA A 60 -9.31 -26.26 -7.33
CA ALA A 60 -10.39 -27.17 -6.97
C ALA A 60 -10.33 -27.61 -5.49
N ASN A 61 -9.13 -27.59 -4.90
CA ASN A 61 -8.89 -27.81 -3.48
C ASN A 61 -9.29 -26.62 -2.57
N LYS A 62 -10.03 -25.64 -3.08
CA LYS A 62 -10.54 -24.44 -2.38
C LYS A 62 -9.45 -23.49 -1.83
N GLN A 63 -8.17 -23.79 -2.01
CA GLN A 63 -7.07 -22.93 -1.64
C GLN A 63 -6.69 -21.97 -2.79
N PRO A 64 -6.12 -20.80 -2.49
CA PRO A 64 -5.57 -19.92 -3.51
C PRO A 64 -4.37 -20.58 -4.20
N MET A 65 -4.20 -20.31 -5.49
CA MET A 65 -3.09 -20.85 -6.28
C MET A 65 -1.71 -20.49 -5.71
N PHE A 66 -1.61 -19.36 -4.99
CA PHE A 66 -0.41 -18.96 -4.26
C PHE A 66 0.07 -20.04 -3.28
N VAL A 67 -0.82 -20.60 -2.46
CA VAL A 67 -0.48 -21.65 -1.48
C VAL A 67 -0.06 -22.92 -2.20
N ASN A 68 -0.81 -23.33 -3.22
CA ASN A 68 -0.50 -24.53 -4.00
C ASN A 68 0.88 -24.43 -4.67
N LEU A 69 1.23 -23.27 -5.25
CA LEU A 69 2.56 -23.05 -5.84
C LEU A 69 3.67 -22.98 -4.79
N ALA A 70 3.43 -22.32 -3.66
CA ALA A 70 4.44 -22.11 -2.62
C ALA A 70 4.77 -23.40 -1.87
N CYS A 71 3.75 -24.22 -1.57
CA CYS A 71 3.88 -25.49 -0.85
C CYS A 71 4.03 -26.70 -1.77
N GLY A 72 3.82 -26.56 -3.09
CA GLY A 72 3.91 -27.66 -4.05
C GLY A 72 2.73 -28.64 -4.00
N TYR A 73 1.56 -28.19 -3.55
CA TYR A 73 0.35 -29.02 -3.44
C TYR A 73 -0.29 -29.29 -4.81
N ASP A 74 -0.97 -30.43 -4.92
CA ASP A 74 -1.83 -30.72 -6.08
C ASP A 74 -3.09 -29.83 -6.02
N PRO A 75 -3.35 -29.00 -7.04
CA PRO A 75 -4.54 -28.14 -7.08
C PRO A 75 -5.89 -28.88 -7.02
N ASN A 76 -5.92 -30.19 -7.21
CA ASN A 76 -7.15 -30.99 -7.24
C ASN A 76 -7.45 -31.73 -5.93
N VAL A 77 -6.50 -31.77 -4.99
CA VAL A 77 -6.64 -32.52 -3.74
C VAL A 77 -6.56 -31.55 -2.57
N GLU A 78 -7.53 -31.65 -1.66
CA GLU A 78 -7.54 -30.88 -0.41
C GLU A 78 -6.42 -31.39 0.52
N PRO A 79 -5.47 -30.53 0.92
CA PRO A 79 -4.35 -30.95 1.75
C PRO A 79 -4.81 -31.32 3.16
N THR A 80 -4.17 -32.32 3.75
CA THR A 80 -4.40 -32.72 5.14
C THR A 80 -3.62 -31.82 6.11
N TYR A 81 -3.94 -31.89 7.40
CA TYR A 81 -3.17 -31.20 8.44
C TYR A 81 -1.66 -31.54 8.38
N LEU A 82 -1.31 -32.81 8.16
CA LEU A 82 0.09 -33.24 8.02
C LEU A 82 0.78 -32.61 6.81
N ASP A 83 0.06 -32.44 5.70
CA ASP A 83 0.59 -31.74 4.53
C ASP A 83 0.85 -30.26 4.88
N ASN A 84 -0.05 -29.60 5.60
CA ASN A 84 0.11 -28.23 6.07
C ASN A 84 1.29 -28.04 7.02
N GLU A 85 1.51 -28.96 7.97
CA GLU A 85 2.69 -28.96 8.86
C GLU A 85 4.02 -29.11 8.10
N SER A 86 4.01 -29.79 6.95
CA SER A 86 5.21 -29.95 6.11
C SER A 86 5.61 -28.66 5.39
N CYS A 87 4.66 -27.72 5.19
CA CYS A 87 4.91 -26.46 4.51
C CYS A 87 5.14 -25.32 5.53
N PRO A 88 6.31 -24.64 5.52
CA PRO A 88 6.59 -23.54 6.46
C PRO A 88 5.60 -22.36 6.39
N LEU A 89 4.88 -22.22 5.28
CA LEU A 89 3.89 -21.17 5.07
C LEU A 89 2.52 -21.51 5.68
N MET A 90 2.18 -22.80 5.74
CA MET A 90 0.90 -23.33 6.23
C MET A 90 0.99 -23.93 7.64
N LYS A 91 2.18 -23.89 8.24
CA LYS A 91 2.40 -24.36 9.59
C LYS A 91 1.67 -23.44 10.58
N ASP A 92 0.89 -24.07 11.45
CA ASP A 92 0.13 -23.37 12.48
C ASP A 92 0.99 -23.11 13.73
N GLU A 93 0.70 -22.03 14.45
CA GLU A 93 1.32 -21.70 15.72
C GLU A 93 0.24 -21.67 16.79
N ALA A 94 0.53 -22.20 17.98
CA ALA A 94 -0.45 -22.20 19.07
C ALA A 94 -0.81 -20.78 19.48
N ASP A 95 -2.09 -20.46 19.44
CA ASP A 95 -2.62 -19.29 20.10
C ASP A 95 -2.92 -19.60 21.58
N ILE A 96 -2.79 -18.60 22.44
CA ILE A 96 -3.00 -18.78 23.88
C ILE A 96 -4.38 -18.26 24.24
N VAL A 97 -5.25 -19.18 24.67
CA VAL A 97 -6.56 -18.83 25.21
C VAL A 97 -6.47 -18.78 26.73
N VAL A 98 -6.89 -17.66 27.31
CA VAL A 98 -6.81 -17.42 28.75
C VAL A 98 -8.20 -17.36 29.38
N PHE A 99 -8.33 -17.95 30.57
CA PHE A 99 -9.43 -17.74 31.49
C PHE A 99 -8.91 -17.36 32.87
N GLU A 100 -9.25 -16.14 33.28
CA GLU A 100 -9.02 -15.60 34.61
C GLU A 100 -10.36 -15.36 35.30
N ASN A 101 -10.44 -15.68 36.59
CA ASN A 101 -11.61 -15.36 37.39
C ASN A 101 -11.55 -13.97 37.99
N GLU A 102 -12.73 -13.41 38.28
CA GLU A 102 -12.83 -12.42 39.36
C GLU A 102 -12.46 -13.08 40.69
N PRO A 103 -11.75 -12.39 41.61
CA PRO A 103 -11.29 -12.98 42.85
C PRO A 103 -12.41 -13.63 43.65
N TRP A 104 -12.25 -14.91 43.98
CA TRP A 104 -13.18 -15.63 44.83
C TRP A 104 -12.90 -15.32 46.29
N VAL A 105 -13.96 -14.95 47.03
CA VAL A 105 -13.84 -14.51 48.43
C VAL A 105 -14.64 -15.40 49.37
N GLU A 106 -14.16 -15.51 50.60
CA GLU A 106 -14.87 -16.13 51.73
C GLU A 106 -15.46 -17.52 51.44
N PHE A 107 -14.61 -18.46 51.03
CA PHE A 107 -15.04 -19.83 50.71
C PHE A 107 -14.12 -20.89 51.32
N ARG A 108 -14.66 -22.11 51.45
CA ARG A 108 -13.87 -23.33 51.76
C ARG A 108 -13.78 -24.27 50.57
N GLN A 109 -14.85 -24.34 49.80
CA GLN A 109 -14.90 -25.06 48.54
C GLN A 109 -15.70 -24.23 47.56
N LEU A 110 -15.12 -24.00 46.38
CA LEU A 110 -15.78 -23.29 45.31
C LEU A 110 -15.23 -23.81 43.98
N GLY A 111 -16.11 -23.88 42.99
CA GLY A 111 -15.75 -24.28 41.64
C GLY A 111 -16.50 -23.46 40.61
N GLN A 112 -15.97 -23.46 39.39
CA GLN A 112 -16.60 -22.83 38.24
C GLN A 112 -16.42 -23.73 37.03
N MET A 113 -17.48 -23.84 36.23
CA MET A 113 -17.43 -24.60 35.00
C MET A 113 -16.92 -23.73 33.87
N PHE A 114 -16.21 -24.34 32.92
CA PHE A 114 -15.75 -23.71 31.70
C PHE A 114 -15.83 -24.70 30.54
N ASP A 115 -15.99 -24.18 29.33
CA ASP A 115 -16.05 -24.99 28.12
C ASP A 115 -14.70 -24.92 27.39
N VAL A 116 -14.21 -26.07 26.95
CA VAL A 116 -13.01 -26.16 26.13
C VAL A 116 -13.43 -26.08 24.66
N PRO A 117 -13.00 -25.05 23.91
CA PRO A 117 -13.33 -24.94 22.50
C PRO A 117 -12.69 -26.08 21.72
N GLY A 118 -13.46 -26.64 20.78
CA GLY A 118 -12.91 -27.56 19.80
C GLY A 118 -12.42 -26.83 18.55
N TYR A 119 -11.54 -27.50 17.83
CA TYR A 119 -11.10 -27.12 16.50
C TYR A 119 -11.95 -27.88 15.47
N ASN A 120 -12.07 -27.33 14.26
CA ASN A 120 -12.83 -27.98 13.20
C ASN A 120 -12.13 -29.27 12.76
N THR A 121 -12.70 -30.44 13.06
CA THR A 121 -12.13 -31.76 12.75
C THR A 121 -12.12 -32.10 11.25
N THR A 122 -12.72 -31.26 10.42
CA THR A 122 -12.88 -31.51 8.98
C THR A 122 -11.55 -31.28 8.25
N GLY A 123 -10.72 -32.33 8.15
CA GLY A 123 -9.46 -32.32 7.39
C GLY A 123 -8.21 -32.79 8.15
N LEU A 124 -8.32 -33.08 9.45
CA LEU A 124 -7.15 -33.43 10.28
C LEU A 124 -6.64 -34.88 10.14
N GLY A 125 -7.31 -35.75 9.40
CA GLY A 125 -6.91 -37.16 9.37
C GLY A 125 -6.95 -37.77 10.78
N PHE A 126 -5.97 -38.60 11.14
CA PHE A 126 -5.93 -39.35 12.42
C PHE A 126 -5.06 -38.71 13.51
N GLU A 127 -4.36 -37.61 13.24
CA GLU A 127 -3.45 -36.96 14.19
C GLU A 127 -3.88 -35.50 14.37
N SER A 128 -4.09 -35.09 15.61
CA SER A 128 -4.44 -33.73 15.98
C SER A 128 -3.39 -33.16 16.92
N PRO A 129 -3.08 -31.86 16.82
CA PRO A 129 -2.09 -31.25 17.70
C PRO A 129 -2.57 -31.32 19.16
N PRO A 130 -1.69 -31.68 20.11
CA PRO A 130 -2.05 -31.72 21.51
C PRO A 130 -2.32 -30.30 22.02
N GLN A 131 -3.50 -30.09 22.61
CA GLN A 131 -3.86 -28.82 23.25
C GLN A 131 -3.38 -28.83 24.70
N LYS A 132 -2.18 -28.31 24.92
CA LYS A 132 -1.61 -28.22 26.27
C LYS A 132 -2.36 -27.19 27.09
N PHE A 133 -2.58 -27.54 28.34
CA PHE A 133 -3.30 -26.71 29.28
C PHE A 133 -2.48 -26.54 30.56
N TYR A 134 -2.35 -25.29 30.98
CA TYR A 134 -1.68 -24.91 32.21
C TYR A 134 -2.64 -24.14 33.10
N GLY A 135 -2.72 -24.53 34.36
CA GLY A 135 -3.48 -23.82 35.38
C GLY A 135 -2.56 -23.38 36.49
N THR A 136 -2.63 -22.09 36.83
CA THR A 136 -1.96 -21.53 38.01
C THR A 136 -3.00 -20.96 38.97
N CYS A 137 -2.69 -20.98 40.26
CA CYS A 137 -3.55 -20.36 41.26
C CYS A 137 -2.77 -19.57 42.31
N ASP A 138 -3.42 -18.57 42.89
CA ASP A 138 -2.93 -17.83 44.04
C ASP A 138 -4.05 -17.81 45.09
N ILE A 139 -3.75 -18.29 46.29
CA ILE A 139 -4.74 -18.51 47.36
C ILE A 139 -4.21 -17.91 48.65
N ASP A 140 -4.93 -16.92 49.17
CA ASP A 140 -4.62 -16.29 50.44
C ASP A 140 -5.60 -16.71 51.54
N SER A 141 -5.04 -17.06 52.70
CA SER A 141 -5.82 -17.45 53.88
C SER A 141 -5.20 -16.88 55.15
N PRO A 142 -6.02 -16.51 56.15
CA PRO A 142 -5.53 -15.84 57.37
C PRO A 142 -4.70 -16.77 58.26
N LEU A 143 -4.86 -18.08 58.11
CA LEU A 143 -4.10 -19.13 58.77
C LEU A 143 -3.48 -20.07 57.72
N PRO A 144 -2.32 -20.69 57.99
CA PRO A 144 -1.76 -21.75 57.14
C PRO A 144 -2.77 -22.88 56.94
N SER A 145 -3.23 -23.06 55.71
CA SER A 145 -4.27 -24.03 55.34
C SER A 145 -3.77 -24.92 54.21
N ASN A 146 -4.05 -26.22 54.31
CA ASN A 146 -3.87 -27.11 53.16
C ASN A 146 -5.01 -26.85 52.18
N TYR A 147 -4.65 -26.72 50.91
CA TYR A 147 -5.61 -26.58 49.83
C TYR A 147 -5.33 -27.56 48.71
N THR A 148 -6.34 -27.77 47.87
CA THR A 148 -6.24 -28.56 46.64
C THR A 148 -6.86 -27.78 45.50
N PHE A 149 -6.09 -27.57 44.44
CA PHE A 149 -6.52 -27.01 43.17
C PHE A 149 -6.68 -28.16 42.17
N GLU A 150 -7.86 -28.32 41.59
CA GLU A 150 -8.22 -29.47 40.78
C GLU A 150 -8.98 -29.06 39.53
N ILE A 151 -8.61 -29.67 38.39
CA ILE A 151 -9.36 -29.62 37.14
C ILE A 151 -10.09 -30.94 36.99
N LYS A 152 -11.40 -30.89 36.78
CA LYS A 152 -12.26 -32.06 36.58
C LYS A 152 -12.80 -32.12 35.16
N ASP A 153 -12.95 -33.34 34.66
CA ASP A 153 -13.60 -33.64 33.39
C ASP A 153 -15.13 -33.41 33.47
N PRO A 154 -15.85 -33.47 32.33
CA PRO A 154 -17.31 -33.35 32.31
C PRO A 154 -18.06 -34.44 33.10
N ASP A 155 -17.43 -35.59 33.35
CA ASP A 155 -17.95 -36.67 34.20
C ASP A 155 -17.73 -36.40 35.70
N GLY A 156 -17.06 -35.29 36.07
CA GLY A 156 -16.74 -34.90 37.44
C GLY A 156 -15.52 -35.63 38.04
N ARG A 157 -14.73 -36.33 37.23
CA ARG A 157 -13.50 -37.02 37.65
C ARG A 157 -12.31 -36.07 37.65
N SER A 158 -11.39 -36.27 38.60
CA SER A 158 -10.13 -35.53 38.69
C SER A 158 -9.24 -35.82 37.48
N MET A 159 -8.95 -34.81 36.65
CA MET A 159 -7.97 -34.91 35.57
C MET A 159 -6.57 -34.68 36.13
N LYS A 160 -6.40 -33.55 36.80
CA LYS A 160 -5.16 -33.15 37.44
C LYS A 160 -5.46 -32.34 38.68
N LYS A 161 -4.67 -32.57 39.73
CA LYS A 161 -4.75 -31.81 40.97
C LYS A 161 -3.37 -31.46 41.49
N TYR A 162 -3.31 -30.33 42.17
CA TYR A 162 -2.19 -29.87 42.95
C TYR A 162 -2.65 -29.71 44.40
N SER A 163 -1.83 -30.15 45.35
CA SER A 163 -2.10 -29.95 46.78
C SER A 163 -0.95 -29.16 47.40
N GLY A 164 -1.30 -28.06 48.05
CA GLY A 164 -0.37 -27.06 48.56
C GLY A 164 -0.74 -26.57 49.97
N ASN A 165 0.03 -25.62 50.46
CA ASN A 165 -0.25 -24.92 51.72
C ASN A 165 0.05 -23.43 51.56
N THR A 166 -0.95 -22.60 51.84
CA THR A 166 -0.96 -21.14 51.55
C THR A 166 0.22 -20.35 52.16
N HIS A 167 0.85 -20.84 53.24
CA HIS A 167 1.98 -20.16 53.90
C HIS A 167 3.34 -20.86 53.69
N ALA A 168 3.41 -21.86 52.81
CA ALA A 168 4.64 -22.62 52.55
C ALA A 168 5.59 -21.88 51.59
N LYS A 169 6.86 -21.78 51.95
CA LYS A 169 7.92 -21.24 51.06
C LYS A 169 8.21 -22.24 49.94
N GLY A 170 7.60 -22.04 48.77
CA GLY A 170 7.78 -22.88 47.57
C GLY A 170 6.51 -23.51 47.03
N ASP A 171 5.34 -23.12 47.55
CA ASP A 171 4.08 -23.40 46.88
C ASP A 171 4.02 -22.64 45.54
N LYS A 172 3.69 -23.35 44.47
CA LYS A 172 3.61 -22.78 43.11
C LYS A 172 2.19 -22.83 42.54
N CYS A 173 1.32 -23.67 43.12
CA CYS A 173 0.00 -24.00 42.56
C CYS A 173 -0.04 -24.16 41.04
N GLU A 174 0.64 -25.18 40.49
CA GLU A 174 0.70 -25.41 39.04
C GLU A 174 0.08 -26.78 38.68
N VAL A 175 -0.81 -26.81 37.69
CA VAL A 175 -1.30 -28.03 37.03
C VAL A 175 -1.01 -27.98 35.55
N HIS A 176 -0.54 -29.09 35.00
CA HIS A 176 -0.24 -29.23 33.57
C HIS A 176 -0.94 -30.48 33.02
N ILE A 177 -1.65 -30.30 31.91
CA ILE A 177 -2.37 -31.34 31.16
C ILE A 177 -1.87 -31.28 29.72
N GLU A 178 -1.34 -32.40 29.22
CA GLU A 178 -0.70 -32.46 27.89
C GLU A 178 -1.69 -32.32 26.73
N ASN A 179 -2.95 -32.71 26.92
CA ASN A 179 -3.98 -32.60 25.91
C ASN A 179 -5.37 -32.47 26.56
N MET A 180 -6.06 -31.37 26.30
CA MET A 180 -7.48 -31.19 26.63
C MET A 180 -8.34 -31.57 25.41
N GLU A 181 -9.34 -32.42 25.61
CA GLU A 181 -10.30 -32.77 24.56
C GLU A 181 -11.46 -31.77 24.55
N MET A 182 -12.02 -31.53 23.35
CA MET A 182 -13.23 -30.72 23.20
C MET A 182 -14.38 -31.33 24.00
N ALA A 183 -14.83 -30.63 25.03
CA ALA A 183 -16.08 -30.92 25.72
C ALA A 183 -16.57 -29.68 26.48
N GLU A 184 -17.88 -29.68 26.72
CA GLU A 184 -18.53 -28.70 27.60
C GLU A 184 -18.46 -29.17 29.06
N MET A 185 -18.57 -28.25 30.01
CA MET A 185 -18.67 -28.53 31.45
C MET A 185 -17.41 -29.10 32.14
N TYR A 186 -16.20 -28.74 31.68
CA TYR A 186 -15.03 -28.90 32.55
C TYR A 186 -15.21 -28.03 33.79
N SER A 187 -14.59 -28.40 34.92
CA SER A 187 -14.64 -27.55 36.11
C SER A 187 -13.30 -27.37 36.78
N VAL A 188 -13.03 -26.12 37.16
CA VAL A 188 -11.93 -25.76 38.04
C VAL A 188 -12.48 -25.66 39.46
N VAL A 189 -11.82 -26.31 40.41
CA VAL A 189 -12.31 -26.44 41.78
C VAL A 189 -11.16 -26.22 42.76
N ILE A 190 -11.41 -25.38 43.78
CA ILE A 190 -10.50 -25.14 44.89
C ILE A 190 -11.14 -25.64 46.18
N TYR A 191 -10.43 -26.51 46.89
CA TYR A 191 -10.77 -26.97 48.24
C TYR A 191 -9.75 -26.46 49.23
N SER A 192 -10.18 -25.97 50.39
CA SER A 192 -9.30 -25.54 51.49
C SER A 192 -9.87 -26.02 52.83
N GLU A 193 -8.99 -26.45 53.74
CA GLU A 193 -9.38 -26.86 55.09
C GLU A 193 -9.93 -25.68 55.91
N GLU A 194 -9.32 -24.51 55.77
CA GLU A 194 -9.76 -23.25 56.35
C GLU A 194 -10.43 -22.32 55.33
N THR A 195 -11.14 -21.31 55.84
CA THR A 195 -11.76 -20.28 54.99
C THR A 195 -10.69 -19.45 54.29
N VAL A 196 -10.75 -19.44 52.96
CA VAL A 196 -9.91 -18.62 52.08
C VAL A 196 -10.45 -17.19 52.08
N THR A 197 -9.53 -16.22 52.18
CA THR A 197 -9.88 -14.80 52.10
C THR A 197 -10.05 -14.38 50.66
N GLU A 198 -9.10 -14.73 49.81
CA GLU A 198 -9.08 -14.41 48.38
C GLU A 198 -8.41 -15.54 47.60
N ALA A 199 -8.98 -15.92 46.45
CA ALA A 199 -8.33 -16.82 45.51
C ALA A 199 -8.53 -16.37 44.06
N THR A 200 -7.43 -16.36 43.32
CA THR A 200 -7.39 -16.13 41.88
C THR A 200 -6.77 -17.34 41.20
N PHE A 201 -7.18 -17.59 39.96
CA PHE A 201 -6.55 -18.58 39.11
C PHE A 201 -6.42 -18.03 37.69
N HIS A 202 -5.41 -18.52 37.01
CA HIS A 202 -5.14 -18.22 35.62
C HIS A 202 -4.99 -19.54 34.88
N LEU A 203 -5.96 -19.83 34.02
CA LEU A 203 -5.95 -20.98 33.13
C LEU A 203 -5.52 -20.49 31.75
N GLU A 204 -4.51 -21.14 31.17
CA GLU A 204 -4.06 -20.91 29.81
C GLU A 204 -4.09 -22.23 29.03
N MET A 205 -4.51 -22.15 27.77
CA MET A 205 -4.57 -23.30 26.87
C MET A 205 -3.99 -22.94 25.52
N GLU A 206 -3.14 -23.80 24.99
CA GLU A 206 -2.70 -23.76 23.60
C GLU A 206 -3.86 -24.21 22.70
N TYR A 207 -4.32 -23.31 21.83
CA TYR A 207 -5.39 -23.55 20.86
C TYR A 207 -4.83 -23.49 19.45
N PHE A 208 -5.13 -24.53 18.66
CA PHE A 208 -4.80 -24.61 17.25
C PHE A 208 -6.09 -24.56 16.46
N ASP A 209 -6.25 -23.55 15.61
CA ASP A 209 -7.42 -23.40 14.75
C ASP A 209 -7.20 -23.96 13.34
N GLY A 210 -5.97 -24.39 13.02
CA GLY A 210 -5.57 -24.92 11.72
C GLY A 210 -5.36 -23.83 10.66
N VAL A 211 -5.34 -22.56 11.06
CA VAL A 211 -5.16 -21.40 10.20
C VAL A 211 -3.90 -20.64 10.63
N PRO A 212 -2.86 -20.60 9.79
CA PRO A 212 -1.64 -19.87 10.13
C PRO A 212 -1.92 -18.39 10.42
N LYS A 213 -1.19 -17.82 11.39
CA LYS A 213 -1.27 -16.41 11.80
C LYS A 213 -1.27 -15.36 10.67
N TYR A 214 -0.68 -15.68 9.53
CA TYR A 214 -0.58 -14.78 8.37
C TYR A 214 -1.70 -14.97 7.33
N MET A 215 -2.67 -15.84 7.60
CA MET A 215 -3.76 -16.19 6.71
C MET A 215 -5.12 -15.98 7.37
N ASN A 216 -6.16 -16.01 6.56
CA ASN A 216 -7.54 -16.06 7.03
C ASN A 216 -8.12 -17.48 6.91
N ASN A 217 -9.37 -17.68 7.35
CA ASN A 217 -10.07 -18.97 7.33
C ASN A 217 -10.26 -19.60 5.93
N LYS A 218 -9.84 -18.93 4.85
CA LYS A 218 -9.82 -19.46 3.47
C LYS A 218 -8.40 -19.67 2.92
N SER A 219 -7.40 -19.70 3.81
CA SER A 219 -5.97 -19.77 3.47
C SER A 219 -5.51 -18.63 2.56
N ILE A 220 -6.16 -17.46 2.62
CA ILE A 220 -5.78 -16.28 1.84
C ILE A 220 -4.75 -15.48 2.63
N TRP A 221 -3.72 -14.99 1.95
CA TRP A 221 -2.67 -14.18 2.58
C TRP A 221 -3.16 -12.83 3.11
N VAL A 222 -3.04 -12.65 4.42
CA VAL A 222 -3.26 -11.39 5.14
C VAL A 222 -1.92 -10.75 5.54
N GLY A 223 -0.93 -11.58 5.88
CA GLY A 223 0.41 -11.18 6.30
C GLY A 223 0.48 -10.71 7.76
N PRO A 224 1.68 -10.33 8.24
CA PRO A 224 1.93 -10.05 9.65
C PRO A 224 1.09 -8.91 10.20
N GLU A 225 0.62 -9.12 11.42
CA GLU A 225 -0.01 -8.10 12.25
C GLU A 225 1.03 -7.07 12.71
N VAL A 226 0.70 -5.80 12.55
CA VAL A 226 1.50 -4.67 13.03
C VAL A 226 0.63 -3.84 13.97
N LEU A 227 0.98 -3.82 15.25
CA LEU A 227 0.33 -3.00 16.26
C LEU A 227 0.82 -1.55 16.16
N LEU A 228 -0.04 -0.63 15.71
CA LEU A 228 0.28 0.78 15.59
C LEU A 228 -0.78 1.64 16.29
N GLY A 229 -0.41 2.23 17.43
CA GLY A 229 -1.29 3.14 18.19
C GLY A 229 -2.54 2.46 18.77
N GLY A 230 -2.45 1.19 19.15
CA GLY A 230 -3.59 0.41 19.68
C GLY A 230 -4.51 -0.19 18.62
N MET A 231 -4.17 -0.04 17.33
CA MET A 231 -4.86 -0.70 16.22
C MET A 231 -4.00 -1.85 15.68
N SER A 232 -4.65 -2.99 15.45
CA SER A 232 -4.09 -4.13 14.70
C SER A 232 -4.21 -3.85 13.20
N LEU A 233 -3.08 -3.81 12.49
CA LEU A 233 -3.03 -3.52 11.07
C LEU A 233 -2.33 -4.64 10.30
N HIS A 234 -2.88 -5.00 9.13
CA HIS A 234 -2.26 -5.93 8.19
C HIS A 234 -1.87 -5.21 6.89
N PRO A 235 -0.73 -4.50 6.86
CA PRO A 235 -0.33 -3.69 5.72
C PRO A 235 -0.03 -4.52 4.46
N THR A 236 0.30 -5.80 4.63
CA THR A 236 0.68 -6.73 3.56
C THR A 236 -0.46 -7.65 3.11
N ILE A 237 -1.71 -7.29 3.37
CA ILE A 237 -2.86 -8.04 2.84
C ILE A 237 -2.80 -8.10 1.32
N PHE A 238 -3.15 -9.26 0.74
CA PHE A 238 -3.05 -9.46 -0.71
C PHE A 238 -3.81 -8.39 -1.52
N LEU A 239 -4.91 -7.83 -0.99
CA LEU A 239 -5.68 -6.77 -1.62
C LEU A 239 -4.84 -5.52 -1.90
N ASN A 240 -3.95 -5.14 -0.97
CA ASN A 240 -3.09 -3.96 -1.14
C ASN A 240 -2.17 -4.09 -2.36
N PHE A 241 -1.79 -5.31 -2.74
CA PHE A 241 -0.94 -5.55 -3.90
C PHE A 241 -1.60 -5.16 -5.23
N PHE A 242 -2.93 -5.10 -5.29
CA PHE A 242 -3.64 -4.56 -6.46
C PHE A 242 -3.38 -3.05 -6.63
N GLY A 243 -3.58 -2.26 -5.57
CA GLY A 243 -3.29 -0.83 -5.59
C GLY A 243 -1.79 -0.55 -5.76
N LEU A 244 -0.94 -1.34 -5.10
CA LEU A 244 0.51 -1.24 -5.22
C LEU A 244 1.01 -1.60 -6.62
N ALA A 245 0.39 -2.54 -7.33
CA ALA A 245 0.78 -2.87 -8.71
C ALA A 245 0.69 -1.67 -9.64
N PHE A 246 -0.41 -0.92 -9.57
CA PHE A 246 -0.60 0.31 -10.34
C PHE A 246 0.30 1.45 -9.85
N PHE A 247 0.41 1.60 -8.54
CA PHE A 247 1.26 2.62 -7.93
C PHE A 247 2.72 2.43 -8.35
N LEU A 248 3.29 1.25 -8.11
CA LEU A 248 4.68 0.93 -8.42
C LEU A 248 4.96 0.99 -9.93
N SER A 249 4.02 0.58 -10.79
CA SER A 249 4.21 0.64 -12.25
C SER A 249 4.37 2.07 -12.77
N PHE A 250 3.53 3.01 -12.31
CA PHE A 250 3.37 4.30 -12.99
C PHE A 250 3.85 5.50 -12.18
N TRP A 251 3.77 5.45 -10.84
CA TRP A 251 4.10 6.57 -9.98
C TRP A 251 5.57 7.03 -10.08
N PRO A 252 6.58 6.14 -9.97
CA PRO A 252 7.97 6.59 -9.88
C PRO A 252 8.45 7.25 -11.17
N ALA A 253 8.06 6.70 -12.32
CA ALA A 253 8.35 7.25 -13.64
C ALA A 253 7.69 8.64 -13.83
N SER A 254 6.42 8.77 -13.42
CA SER A 254 5.69 10.04 -13.47
C SER A 254 6.35 11.11 -12.61
N PHE A 255 6.72 10.77 -11.38
CA PHE A 255 7.35 11.66 -10.43
C PHE A 255 8.74 12.15 -10.90
N TYR A 256 9.55 11.25 -11.45
CA TYR A 256 10.84 11.60 -12.04
C TYR A 256 10.68 12.58 -13.21
N TRP A 257 9.76 12.29 -14.13
CA TRP A 257 9.51 13.13 -15.30
C TRP A 257 9.02 14.53 -14.94
N ASP A 258 8.15 14.63 -13.93
CA ASP A 258 7.66 15.91 -13.44
C ASP A 258 8.78 16.76 -12.84
N ARG A 259 9.70 16.15 -12.07
CA ARG A 259 10.90 16.83 -11.55
C ARG A 259 11.82 17.37 -12.63
N VAL A 260 12.07 16.57 -13.67
CA VAL A 260 12.84 17.01 -14.84
C VAL A 260 12.18 18.22 -15.48
N LYS A 261 10.86 18.17 -15.70
CA LYS A 261 10.10 19.25 -16.30
C LYS A 261 10.08 20.50 -15.43
N GLU A 262 9.95 20.36 -14.12
CA GLU A 262 10.00 21.49 -13.18
C GLU A 262 11.35 22.20 -13.24
N SER A 263 12.46 21.45 -13.32
CA SER A 263 13.81 22.00 -13.48
C SER A 263 13.93 22.82 -14.78
N THR A 264 13.42 22.28 -15.89
CA THR A 264 13.39 23.00 -17.18
C THR A 264 12.51 24.25 -17.11
N ASN A 265 11.33 24.16 -16.51
CA ASN A 265 10.41 25.29 -16.36
C ASN A 265 11.02 26.43 -15.53
N LYS A 266 11.82 26.11 -14.50
CA LYS A 266 12.55 27.12 -13.69
C LYS A 266 13.56 27.91 -14.53
N LYS A 267 14.18 27.28 -15.53
CA LYS A 267 15.06 27.98 -16.49
C LYS A 267 14.26 28.89 -17.42
N GLU A 268 13.16 28.39 -17.98
CA GLU A 268 12.30 29.17 -18.87
C GLU A 268 11.65 30.37 -18.17
N GLU A 269 11.35 30.27 -16.88
CA GLU A 269 10.72 31.34 -16.10
C GLU A 269 11.60 32.60 -15.96
N LYS A 270 12.93 32.42 -15.92
CA LYS A 270 13.91 33.50 -15.80
C LYS A 270 14.46 34.00 -17.13
N PHE A 271 14.16 33.30 -18.22
CA PHE A 271 14.63 33.66 -19.54
C PHE A 271 14.11 35.02 -20.07
N PRO A 272 12.83 35.41 -19.87
CA PRO A 272 12.36 36.73 -20.29
C PRO A 272 13.10 37.88 -19.59
N ASP A 273 13.39 37.73 -18.29
CA ASP A 273 14.12 38.72 -17.50
C ASP A 273 15.55 38.88 -18.03
N PHE A 274 16.23 37.77 -18.33
CA PHE A 274 17.55 37.77 -18.95
C PHE A 274 17.56 38.49 -20.31
N LEU A 275 16.59 38.20 -21.19
CA LEU A 275 16.49 38.87 -22.50
C LEU A 275 16.25 40.38 -22.36
N ARG A 276 15.41 40.79 -21.40
CA ARG A 276 15.11 42.20 -21.14
C ARG A 276 16.36 42.95 -20.68
N ASP A 277 17.06 42.41 -19.68
CA ASP A 277 18.25 43.06 -19.14
C ASP A 277 19.37 43.11 -20.20
N LEU A 278 19.50 42.07 -21.04
CA LEU A 278 20.39 42.08 -22.21
C LEU A 278 20.06 43.19 -23.21
N ALA A 279 18.77 43.39 -23.49
CA ALA A 279 18.31 44.46 -24.36
C ALA A 279 18.60 45.86 -23.77
N GLU A 280 18.41 46.02 -22.46
CA GLU A 280 18.66 47.27 -21.73
C GLU A 280 20.16 47.63 -21.74
N TYR A 281 21.05 46.67 -21.47
CA TYR A 281 22.50 46.90 -21.53
C TYR A 281 23.00 47.21 -22.93
N TRP A 282 22.47 46.53 -23.95
CA TRP A 282 22.82 46.82 -25.34
C TRP A 282 22.32 48.22 -25.76
N LYS A 283 21.10 48.61 -25.36
CA LYS A 283 20.57 49.96 -25.58
C LYS A 283 21.40 51.04 -24.87
N GLY A 284 22.02 50.70 -23.73
CA GLY A 284 22.97 51.54 -23.01
C GLY A 284 24.33 51.72 -23.70
N GLY A 285 24.57 51.08 -24.85
CA GLY A 285 25.78 51.23 -25.65
C GLY A 285 26.92 50.26 -25.27
N LEU A 286 26.67 49.28 -24.40
CA LEU A 286 27.64 48.22 -24.12
C LEU A 286 27.75 47.28 -25.32
N SER A 287 28.96 46.75 -25.57
CA SER A 287 29.14 45.65 -26.52
C SER A 287 28.42 44.39 -26.00
N MET A 288 28.02 43.49 -26.89
CA MET A 288 27.26 42.29 -26.54
C MET A 288 28.05 41.37 -25.62
N THR A 289 29.37 41.34 -25.81
CA THR A 289 30.32 40.63 -24.95
C THR A 289 30.32 41.19 -23.53
N VAL A 290 30.42 42.51 -23.38
CA VAL A 290 30.44 43.19 -22.06
C VAL A 290 29.06 43.13 -21.39
N ALA A 291 27.97 43.22 -22.16
CA ALA A 291 26.60 43.07 -21.67
C ALA A 291 26.40 41.68 -21.04
N VAL A 292 26.75 40.60 -21.75
CA VAL A 292 26.63 39.23 -21.22
C VAL A 292 27.57 39.00 -20.03
N GLN A 293 28.79 39.55 -20.03
CA GLN A 293 29.70 39.48 -18.88
C GLN A 293 29.15 40.19 -17.64
N THR A 294 28.41 41.29 -17.84
CA THR A 294 27.75 42.01 -16.75
C THR A 294 26.56 41.22 -16.22
N LEU A 295 25.75 40.65 -17.11
CA LEU A 295 24.62 39.79 -16.76
C LEU A 295 25.03 38.49 -16.07
N ALA A 296 26.20 37.93 -16.39
CA ALA A 296 26.73 36.74 -15.73
C ALA A 296 27.04 36.96 -14.23
N LYS A 297 27.11 38.22 -13.78
CA LYS A 297 27.23 38.59 -12.36
C LYS A 297 25.87 38.82 -11.69
N SER A 298 24.78 38.85 -12.45
CA SER A 298 23.41 39.04 -11.96
C SER A 298 22.73 37.71 -11.60
N GLU A 299 21.58 37.80 -10.91
CA GLU A 299 20.85 36.64 -10.39
C GLU A 299 19.63 36.23 -11.26
N TYR A 300 19.80 35.15 -12.03
CA TYR A 300 18.79 34.46 -12.86
C TYR A 300 18.50 33.02 -12.38
N GLY A 301 18.86 32.68 -11.15
CA GLY A 301 18.54 31.39 -10.52
C GLY A 301 19.03 30.18 -11.33
N ALA A 302 18.10 29.34 -11.80
CA ALA A 302 18.42 28.13 -12.57
C ALA A 302 19.13 28.40 -13.91
N LEU A 303 19.11 29.65 -14.40
CA LEU A 303 19.75 30.06 -15.64
C LEU A 303 21.20 30.53 -15.45
N ASN A 304 21.63 30.84 -14.21
CA ASN A 304 22.96 31.41 -13.92
C ASN A 304 24.11 30.60 -14.50
N PHE A 305 24.05 29.27 -14.39
CA PHE A 305 25.09 28.39 -14.92
C PHE A 305 25.23 28.51 -16.44
N GLU A 306 24.10 28.61 -17.15
CA GLU A 306 24.10 28.69 -18.62
C GLU A 306 24.55 30.08 -19.10
N VAL A 307 24.16 31.15 -18.40
CA VAL A 307 24.58 32.54 -18.67
C VAL A 307 26.08 32.71 -18.40
N LYS A 308 26.60 32.15 -17.31
CA LYS A 308 28.04 32.17 -17.02
C LYS A 308 28.84 31.49 -18.12
N LYS A 309 28.37 30.34 -18.60
CA LYS A 309 29.00 29.62 -19.71
C LYS A 309 28.97 30.44 -21.02
N MET A 310 27.90 31.20 -21.29
CA MET A 310 27.89 32.14 -22.42
C MET A 310 28.96 33.22 -22.27
N SER A 311 29.09 33.81 -21.08
CA SER A 311 30.11 34.81 -20.77
C SER A 311 31.53 34.28 -21.02
N ASP A 312 31.82 33.06 -20.57
CA ASP A 312 33.12 32.42 -20.77
C ASP A 312 33.42 32.21 -22.26
N GLN A 313 32.44 31.71 -23.04
CA GLN A 313 32.59 31.51 -24.49
C GLN A 313 32.82 32.83 -25.24
N LEU A 314 32.11 33.89 -24.87
CA LEU A 314 32.31 35.24 -25.44
C LEU A 314 33.66 35.82 -25.05
N SER A 315 34.15 35.56 -23.84
CA SER A 315 35.48 36.00 -23.38
C SER A 315 36.63 35.38 -24.18
N TRP A 316 36.41 34.18 -24.74
CA TRP A 316 37.36 33.49 -25.62
C TRP A 316 37.26 33.90 -27.09
N GLY A 317 36.45 34.91 -27.41
CA GLY A 317 36.35 35.47 -28.76
C GLY A 317 35.41 34.71 -29.71
N VAL A 318 34.57 33.80 -29.19
CA VAL A 318 33.53 33.15 -30.01
C VAL A 318 32.45 34.18 -30.40
N ALA A 319 31.98 34.13 -31.64
CA ALA A 319 30.97 35.05 -32.13
C ALA A 319 29.64 34.91 -31.35
N PHE A 320 28.97 36.02 -31.09
CA PHE A 320 27.73 36.03 -30.29
C PHE A 320 26.62 35.16 -30.88
N GLY A 321 26.47 35.12 -32.20
CA GLY A 321 25.51 34.25 -32.89
C GLY A 321 25.71 32.78 -32.54
N ASP A 322 26.95 32.30 -32.61
CA ASP A 322 27.26 30.90 -32.29
C ASP A 322 27.05 30.61 -30.80
N VAL A 323 27.40 31.55 -29.90
CA VAL A 323 27.22 31.38 -28.46
C VAL A 323 25.75 31.31 -28.06
N ILE A 324 24.90 32.15 -28.66
CA ILE A 324 23.48 32.20 -28.32
C ILE A 324 22.72 30.98 -28.86
N ASP A 325 23.11 30.47 -30.03
CA ASP A 325 22.59 29.21 -30.58
C ASP A 325 23.00 28.01 -29.70
N LEU A 326 24.27 27.96 -29.30
CA LEU A 326 24.75 26.94 -28.34
C LEU A 326 24.05 27.04 -26.98
N PHE A 327 23.66 28.24 -26.54
CA PHE A 327 22.84 28.42 -25.35
C PHE A 327 21.42 27.85 -25.54
N ALA A 328 20.79 28.11 -26.69
CA ALA A 328 19.46 27.57 -27.00
C ALA A 328 19.46 26.03 -27.06
N GLU A 329 20.54 25.43 -27.58
CA GLU A 329 20.72 23.97 -27.58
C GLU A 329 20.91 23.39 -26.17
N ARG A 330 21.58 24.11 -25.26
CA ARG A 330 21.80 23.63 -23.88
C ARG A 330 20.54 23.73 -23.02
N VAL A 331 19.80 24.83 -23.12
CA VAL A 331 18.52 25.00 -22.40
C VAL A 331 17.44 24.08 -22.99
N ASN A 332 17.50 23.84 -24.32
CA ASN A 332 16.69 22.87 -25.06
C ASN A 332 15.17 22.99 -24.85
N THR A 333 14.65 24.21 -24.87
CA THR A 333 13.21 24.47 -24.72
C THR A 333 12.63 25.14 -25.96
N PRO A 334 11.38 24.84 -26.35
CA PRO A 334 10.74 25.48 -27.49
C PRO A 334 10.70 27.01 -27.39
N LEU A 335 10.43 27.54 -26.19
CA LEU A 335 10.36 28.98 -25.93
C LEU A 335 11.71 29.67 -26.19
N VAL A 336 12.79 29.15 -25.58
CA VAL A 336 14.14 29.71 -25.79
C VAL A 336 14.60 29.57 -27.24
N LYS A 337 14.43 28.40 -27.88
CA LYS A 337 14.83 28.20 -29.28
C LYS A 337 14.13 29.17 -30.22
N ARG A 338 12.83 29.40 -30.03
CA ARG A 338 12.05 30.36 -30.83
C ARG A 338 12.56 31.79 -30.63
N ALA A 339 12.76 32.22 -29.39
CA ALA A 339 13.27 33.56 -29.11
C ALA A 339 14.68 33.79 -29.65
N ILE A 340 15.59 32.82 -29.47
CA ILE A 340 16.95 32.90 -29.99
C ILE A 340 17.00 32.91 -31.52
N SER A 341 16.19 32.10 -32.20
CA SER A 341 16.12 32.12 -33.67
C SER A 341 15.69 33.49 -34.21
N LEU A 342 14.73 34.16 -33.55
CA LEU A 342 14.31 35.52 -33.91
C LEU A 342 15.45 36.53 -33.75
N ILE A 343 16.21 36.42 -32.65
CA ILE A 343 17.38 37.27 -32.39
C ILE A 343 18.50 37.01 -33.41
N GLY A 344 18.73 35.75 -33.80
CA GLY A 344 19.73 35.35 -34.78
C GLY A 344 19.44 35.89 -36.18
N GLU A 345 18.19 35.76 -36.64
CA GLU A 345 17.75 36.33 -37.93
C GLU A 345 17.85 37.85 -37.95
N ALA A 346 17.45 38.50 -36.85
CA ALA A 346 17.54 39.93 -36.67
C ALA A 346 18.97 40.47 -36.73
N ASN A 347 19.90 39.78 -36.07
CA ASN A 347 21.31 40.13 -36.09
C ASN A 347 21.90 40.00 -37.50
N ARG A 348 21.51 38.95 -38.24
CA ARG A 348 21.95 38.73 -39.62
C ARG A 348 21.35 39.72 -40.62
N ALA A 349 20.13 40.20 -40.36
CA ALA A 349 19.45 41.20 -41.19
C ALA A 349 19.91 42.65 -40.93
N GLY A 350 20.78 42.90 -39.94
CA GLY A 350 21.32 44.23 -39.64
C GLY A 350 20.30 45.20 -39.04
N GLY A 351 19.20 44.69 -38.47
CA GLY A 351 18.17 45.51 -37.84
C GLY A 351 18.57 46.06 -36.47
N LYS A 352 17.69 46.89 -35.87
CA LYS A 352 17.84 47.37 -34.48
C LYS A 352 17.66 46.19 -33.50
N ILE A 353 18.76 45.47 -33.23
CA ILE A 353 18.75 44.28 -32.35
C ILE A 353 18.21 44.58 -30.95
N SER A 354 18.36 45.80 -30.44
CA SER A 354 17.74 46.26 -29.18
C SER A 354 16.24 46.08 -29.18
N ASP A 355 15.57 46.52 -30.25
CA ASP A 355 14.11 46.56 -30.33
C ASP A 355 13.56 45.14 -30.47
N ILE A 356 14.33 44.27 -31.12
CA ILE A 356 13.98 42.86 -31.33
C ILE A 356 14.19 42.05 -30.05
N LEU A 357 15.27 42.31 -29.29
CA LEU A 357 15.47 41.70 -27.97
C LEU A 357 14.37 42.10 -26.98
N VAL A 358 13.97 43.38 -26.95
CA VAL A 358 12.84 43.85 -26.13
C VAL A 358 11.54 43.17 -26.56
N THR A 359 11.29 43.07 -27.87
CA THR A 359 10.10 42.39 -28.40
C THR A 359 10.08 40.91 -28.01
N ALA A 360 11.21 40.20 -28.13
CA ALA A 360 11.33 38.79 -27.74
C ALA A 360 11.18 38.59 -26.22
N ALA A 361 11.68 39.51 -25.41
CA ALA A 361 11.52 39.50 -23.96
C ALA A 361 10.05 39.69 -23.56
N ASN A 362 9.35 40.66 -24.18
CA ASN A 362 7.94 40.91 -23.93
C ASN A 362 7.06 39.73 -24.38
N ASP A 363 7.30 39.16 -25.57
CA ASP A 363 6.62 37.95 -26.07
C ASP A 363 6.82 36.77 -25.12
N SER A 364 8.06 36.51 -24.71
CA SER A 364 8.36 35.43 -23.75
C SER A 364 7.69 35.63 -22.39
N ARG A 365 7.59 36.90 -21.93
CA ARG A 365 6.91 37.26 -20.68
C ARG A 365 5.41 37.09 -20.78
N GLU A 366 4.81 37.49 -21.89
CA GLU A 366 3.38 37.33 -22.16
C GLU A 366 3.01 35.84 -22.23
N ILE A 367 3.80 35.01 -22.92
CA ILE A 367 3.61 33.56 -22.95
C ILE A 367 3.62 32.97 -21.53
N LYS A 368 4.57 33.38 -20.68
CA LYS A 368 4.63 32.90 -19.28
C LYS A 368 3.50 33.43 -18.42
N PHE A 369 3.02 34.64 -18.67
CA PHE A 369 1.83 35.19 -18.02
C PHE A 369 0.59 34.36 -18.35
N LEU A 370 0.36 34.07 -19.64
CA LEU A 370 -0.74 33.23 -20.11
C LEU A 370 -0.65 31.80 -19.57
N GLU A 371 0.54 31.22 -19.51
CA GLU A 371 0.75 29.87 -18.93
C GLU A 371 0.37 29.84 -17.44
N ARG A 372 0.74 30.87 -16.67
CA ARG A 372 0.38 30.99 -15.25
C ARG A 372 -1.12 31.19 -15.06
N GLU A 373 -1.76 32.01 -15.89
CA GLU A 373 -3.20 32.23 -15.86
C GLU A 373 -3.96 30.94 -16.17
N ARG A 374 -3.55 30.22 -17.22
CA ARG A 374 -4.07 28.89 -17.55
C ARG A 374 -3.89 27.91 -16.38
N LYS A 375 -2.70 27.85 -15.77
CA LYS A 375 -2.43 26.96 -14.63
C LYS A 375 -3.36 27.27 -13.46
N ARG A 376 -3.60 28.55 -13.16
CA ARG A 376 -4.51 28.97 -12.08
C ARG A 376 -5.96 28.62 -12.39
N SER A 377 -6.41 28.82 -13.62
CA SER A 377 -7.75 28.44 -14.07
C SER A 377 -7.95 26.93 -13.99
N ILE A 378 -6.97 26.13 -14.42
CA ILE A 378 -7.08 24.66 -14.39
C ILE A 378 -6.96 24.07 -12.98
N ALA A 379 -6.25 24.74 -12.07
CA ALA A 379 -6.10 24.28 -10.68
C ALA A 379 -7.43 24.13 -9.93
N SER A 380 -8.42 24.99 -10.21
CA SER A 380 -9.76 24.86 -9.59
C SER A 380 -10.48 23.59 -10.07
N TYR A 381 -10.41 23.26 -11.35
CA TYR A 381 -10.98 22.02 -11.90
C TYR A 381 -10.33 20.77 -11.31
N ILE A 382 -9.00 20.76 -11.14
CA ILE A 382 -8.30 19.66 -10.47
C ILE A 382 -8.80 19.49 -9.04
N SER A 383 -9.03 20.60 -8.32
CA SER A 383 -9.54 20.57 -6.94
C SER A 383 -10.92 19.90 -6.86
N VAL A 384 -11.80 20.15 -7.84
CA VAL A 384 -13.12 19.48 -7.91
C VAL A 384 -12.99 17.97 -8.07
N ILE A 385 -12.05 17.50 -8.91
CA ILE A 385 -11.80 16.05 -9.09
C ILE A 385 -11.32 15.41 -7.79
N TRP A 386 -10.43 16.10 -7.05
CA TRP A 386 -9.94 15.66 -5.75
C TRP A 386 -11.06 15.57 -4.70
N THR A 387 -11.90 16.60 -4.62
CA THR A 387 -13.05 16.60 -3.70
C THR A 387 -14.05 15.49 -4.05
N SER A 388 -14.37 15.31 -5.32
CA SER A 388 -15.28 14.25 -5.79
C SER A 388 -14.76 12.86 -5.42
N TYR A 389 -13.45 12.61 -5.64
CA TYR A 389 -12.81 11.38 -5.22
C TYR A 389 -12.86 11.17 -3.70
N GLY A 390 -12.59 12.22 -2.91
CA GLY A 390 -12.65 12.16 -1.45
C GLY A 390 -14.05 11.84 -0.92
N VAL A 391 -15.10 12.43 -1.51
CA VAL A 391 -16.49 12.12 -1.15
C VAL A 391 -16.82 10.67 -1.47
N PHE A 392 -16.44 10.19 -2.66
CA PHE A 392 -16.65 8.79 -3.03
C PHE A 392 -15.94 7.83 -2.07
N LEU A 393 -14.67 8.10 -1.76
CA LEU A 393 -13.90 7.32 -0.79
C LEU A 393 -14.59 7.31 0.59
N GLY A 394 -15.08 8.47 1.05
CA GLY A 394 -15.83 8.57 2.31
C GLY A 394 -17.10 7.71 2.34
N VAL A 395 -17.91 7.74 1.28
CA VAL A 395 -19.12 6.90 1.16
C VAL A 395 -18.77 5.42 1.22
N ILE A 396 -17.74 4.99 0.47
CA ILE A 396 -17.29 3.59 0.47
C ILE A 396 -16.80 3.14 1.85
N VAL A 397 -16.06 3.98 2.56
CA VAL A 397 -15.59 3.67 3.93
C VAL A 397 -16.77 3.51 4.89
N VAL A 398 -17.77 4.38 4.81
CA VAL A 398 -19.00 4.27 5.64
C VAL A 398 -19.75 2.98 5.32
N LEU A 399 -19.91 2.64 4.03
CA LEU A 399 -20.53 1.37 3.62
C LEU A 399 -19.73 0.16 4.13
N ALA A 400 -18.40 0.19 4.02
CA ALA A 400 -17.56 -0.90 4.49
C ALA A 400 -17.70 -1.13 6.00
N LYS A 401 -17.84 -0.07 6.81
CA LYS A 401 -17.89 -0.18 8.27
C LYS A 401 -19.27 -0.38 8.88
N VAL A 402 -20.31 0.14 8.25
CA VAL A 402 -21.68 0.06 8.80
C VAL A 402 -22.48 -1.02 8.11
N PHE A 403 -22.39 -1.09 6.79
CA PHE A 403 -23.29 -1.92 5.98
C PHE A 403 -22.82 -3.38 5.88
N ILE A 404 -21.52 -3.61 5.67
CA ILE A 404 -20.99 -4.98 5.53
C ILE A 404 -21.19 -5.78 6.83
N PRO A 405 -20.82 -5.29 8.04
CA PRO A 405 -21.06 -6.03 9.28
C PRO A 405 -22.56 -6.28 9.54
N ALA A 406 -23.43 -5.34 9.19
CA ALA A 406 -24.88 -5.51 9.38
C ALA A 406 -25.45 -6.66 8.55
N ILE A 407 -24.97 -6.87 7.32
CA ILE A 407 -25.36 -8.01 6.47
C ILE A 407 -24.71 -9.31 6.94
N ALA A 408 -23.44 -9.24 7.34
CA ALA A 408 -22.72 -10.40 7.84
C ALA A 408 -23.37 -10.97 9.12
N GLY A 409 -23.67 -10.09 10.07
CA GLY A 409 -24.29 -10.43 11.35
C GLY A 409 -25.69 -11.04 11.21
N SER A 410 -26.49 -10.57 10.24
CA SER A 410 -27.82 -11.14 9.98
C SER A 410 -27.79 -12.56 9.41
N ASN A 411 -26.65 -13.01 8.87
CA ASN A 411 -26.50 -14.36 8.31
C ASN A 411 -25.95 -15.38 9.33
N SER A 412 -25.52 -14.92 10.51
CA SER A 412 -24.71 -15.69 11.46
C SER A 412 -25.46 -16.22 12.69
N GLU A 413 -26.80 -16.14 12.76
CA GLU A 413 -27.55 -16.89 13.78
C GLU A 413 -27.48 -18.39 13.47
N PRO A 414 -26.80 -19.21 14.29
CA PRO A 414 -26.67 -20.64 14.03
C PRO A 414 -27.98 -21.34 14.44
N SER A 415 -28.65 -21.98 13.47
CA SER A 415 -29.60 -23.04 13.76
C SER A 415 -28.85 -24.18 14.47
N LYS A 416 -29.38 -24.68 15.59
CA LYS A 416 -28.76 -25.69 16.47
C LYS A 416 -28.59 -27.10 15.86
N ASP A 417 -28.74 -27.29 14.55
CA ASP A 417 -28.58 -28.59 13.90
C ASP A 417 -27.48 -28.49 12.85
N GLY A 418 -26.36 -29.16 13.11
CA GLY A 418 -25.21 -29.23 12.22
C GLY A 418 -25.53 -30.04 10.98
N GLU A 419 -25.81 -29.35 9.89
CA GLU A 419 -25.65 -29.84 8.53
C GLU A 419 -25.34 -28.63 7.62
N ASP A 420 -24.55 -28.91 6.59
CA ASP A 420 -23.89 -28.02 5.62
C ASP A 420 -24.49 -26.63 5.36
N SER A 421 -23.58 -25.67 5.23
CA SER A 421 -23.69 -24.25 4.87
C SER A 421 -24.69 -23.88 3.74
N GLY A 422 -25.99 -24.00 4.00
CA GLY A 422 -27.07 -23.47 3.17
C GLY A 422 -27.71 -22.26 3.84
N GLY A 423 -27.55 -21.08 3.25
CA GLY A 423 -28.05 -19.82 3.82
C GLY A 423 -29.55 -19.85 4.15
N GLN A 424 -29.93 -19.11 5.19
CA GLN A 424 -31.30 -19.11 5.72
C GLN A 424 -32.33 -18.73 4.63
N GLU A 425 -33.30 -19.62 4.39
CA GLU A 425 -34.47 -19.34 3.56
C GLU A 425 -35.56 -18.67 4.41
N LEU A 426 -35.66 -17.34 4.35
CA LEU A 426 -36.88 -16.63 4.74
C LEU A 426 -37.76 -16.44 3.50
N GLY A 427 -38.60 -17.43 3.21
CA GLY A 427 -39.53 -17.41 2.08
C GLY A 427 -38.84 -17.64 0.73
N ASN A 428 -39.35 -17.03 -0.35
CA ASN A 428 -38.84 -17.20 -1.72
C ASN A 428 -37.55 -16.39 -2.01
N MET A 429 -36.82 -15.96 -0.98
CA MET A 429 -35.50 -15.34 -1.10
C MET A 429 -34.49 -16.19 -0.34
N VAL A 430 -33.64 -16.90 -1.08
CA VAL A 430 -32.46 -17.58 -0.54
C VAL A 430 -31.45 -16.50 -0.16
N ILE A 431 -31.29 -16.24 1.13
CA ILE A 431 -30.21 -15.38 1.63
C ILE A 431 -28.93 -16.21 1.52
N ARG A 432 -28.22 -16.09 0.40
CA ARG A 432 -26.90 -16.73 0.25
C ARG A 432 -26.01 -16.26 1.41
N ASN A 433 -25.27 -17.17 2.03
CA ASN A 433 -24.19 -16.83 2.92
C ASN A 433 -23.15 -16.01 2.11
N ILE A 434 -23.16 -14.69 2.25
CA ILE A 434 -22.29 -13.80 1.49
C ILE A 434 -21.09 -13.41 2.35
N ASP A 435 -19.90 -13.68 1.83
CA ASP A 435 -18.63 -13.36 2.45
C ASP A 435 -18.41 -11.83 2.51
N PRO A 436 -18.22 -11.25 3.71
CA PRO A 436 -17.86 -9.83 3.90
C PRO A 436 -16.64 -9.40 3.07
N LEU A 437 -15.64 -10.29 2.96
CA LEU A 437 -14.39 -10.02 2.26
C LEU A 437 -14.62 -9.76 0.76
N PHE A 438 -15.64 -10.39 0.16
CA PHE A 438 -15.96 -10.21 -1.26
C PHE A 438 -16.43 -8.79 -1.58
N PHE A 439 -17.33 -8.22 -0.76
CA PHE A 439 -17.80 -6.84 -0.96
C PHE A 439 -16.68 -5.83 -0.72
N LEU A 440 -15.90 -6.03 0.34
CA LEU A 440 -14.77 -5.19 0.67
C LEU A 440 -13.72 -5.19 -0.46
N THR A 441 -13.50 -6.35 -1.08
CA THR A 441 -12.66 -6.52 -2.28
C THR A 441 -13.17 -5.70 -3.48
N ILE A 442 -14.47 -5.79 -3.80
CA ILE A 442 -15.06 -5.04 -4.92
C ILE A 442 -14.97 -3.53 -4.70
N PHE A 443 -15.30 -3.08 -3.49
CA PHE A 443 -15.21 -1.67 -3.12
C PHE A 443 -13.78 -1.13 -3.24
N TYR A 444 -12.79 -1.90 -2.75
CA TYR A 444 -11.40 -1.53 -2.87
C TYR A 444 -10.93 -1.44 -4.33
N TYR A 445 -11.32 -2.40 -5.19
CA TYR A 445 -11.00 -2.35 -6.62
C TYR A 445 -11.67 -1.18 -7.33
N GLY A 446 -12.94 -0.88 -6.99
CA GLY A 446 -13.66 0.27 -7.53
C GLY A 446 -12.97 1.59 -7.20
N VAL A 447 -12.60 1.80 -5.93
CA VAL A 447 -11.87 2.98 -5.47
C VAL A 447 -10.50 3.10 -6.15
N THR A 448 -9.78 1.99 -6.30
CA THR A 448 -8.46 1.93 -6.97
C THR A 448 -8.58 2.33 -8.44
N MET A 449 -9.54 1.74 -9.17
CA MET A 449 -9.77 2.04 -10.58
C MET A 449 -10.23 3.48 -10.80
N GLN A 450 -11.05 4.01 -9.89
CA GLN A 450 -11.47 5.41 -9.93
C GLN A 450 -10.31 6.37 -9.63
N ALA A 451 -9.42 6.06 -8.69
CA ALA A 451 -8.21 6.83 -8.44
C ALA A 451 -7.33 6.91 -9.69
N LEU A 452 -7.17 5.79 -10.41
CA LEU A 452 -6.44 5.76 -11.66
C LEU A 452 -7.08 6.69 -12.71
N GLY A 453 -8.38 6.53 -12.97
CA GLY A 453 -9.11 7.33 -13.95
C GLY A 453 -9.15 8.83 -13.63
N ASN A 454 -9.53 9.19 -12.39
CA ASN A 454 -9.63 10.57 -11.95
C ASN A 454 -8.27 11.28 -11.94
N GLY A 455 -7.21 10.58 -11.52
CA GLY A 455 -5.86 11.13 -11.55
C GLY A 455 -5.33 11.35 -12.98
N LEU A 456 -5.58 10.41 -13.89
CA LEU A 456 -5.23 10.55 -15.30
C LEU A 456 -5.93 11.76 -15.92
N MET A 457 -7.23 11.90 -15.66
CA MET A 457 -8.02 13.04 -16.14
C MET A 457 -7.50 14.37 -15.57
N ALA A 458 -7.20 14.42 -14.27
CA ALA A 458 -6.64 15.61 -13.62
C ALA A 458 -5.31 16.06 -14.27
N GLY A 459 -4.38 15.14 -14.55
CA GLY A 459 -3.11 15.50 -15.18
C GLY A 459 -3.20 15.82 -16.67
N LEU A 460 -4.12 15.16 -17.40
CA LEU A 460 -4.42 15.49 -18.79
C LEU A 460 -4.96 16.92 -18.90
N MET A 461 -5.88 17.32 -18.01
CA MET A 461 -6.36 18.70 -17.96
C MET A 461 -5.24 19.67 -17.56
N ALA A 462 -4.42 19.34 -16.55
CA ALA A 462 -3.35 20.20 -16.05
C ALA A 462 -2.28 20.54 -17.10
N THR A 463 -1.82 19.53 -17.84
CA THR A 463 -0.59 19.63 -18.65
C THR A 463 -0.75 19.14 -20.10
N GLY A 464 -1.91 18.59 -20.46
CA GLY A 464 -2.15 17.97 -21.76
C GLY A 464 -1.45 16.62 -21.95
N ARG A 465 -0.87 16.03 -20.89
CA ARG A 465 -0.09 14.79 -20.95
C ARG A 465 -0.55 13.79 -19.90
N PHE A 466 -0.67 12.52 -20.31
CA PHE A 466 -0.97 11.42 -19.39
C PHE A 466 0.13 11.19 -18.34
N SER A 467 1.39 11.49 -18.67
CA SER A 467 2.50 11.28 -17.73
C SER A 467 2.35 12.07 -16.44
N SER A 468 1.79 13.28 -16.47
CA SER A 468 1.49 14.06 -15.26
C SER A 468 0.26 13.54 -14.51
N GLY A 469 -0.62 12.81 -15.19
CA GLY A 469 -1.84 12.23 -14.60
C GLY A 469 -1.55 11.11 -13.62
N PHE A 470 -0.56 10.26 -13.93
CA PHE A 470 -0.13 9.21 -13.01
C PHE A 470 0.36 9.74 -11.66
N LYS A 471 0.88 10.99 -11.59
CA LYS A 471 1.21 11.70 -10.34
C LYS A 471 -0.02 12.14 -9.55
N HIS A 472 -1.18 12.34 -10.16
CA HIS A 472 -2.40 12.54 -9.39
C HIS A 472 -2.99 11.19 -8.99
N SER A 473 -2.96 10.20 -9.90
CA SER A 473 -3.50 8.86 -9.66
C SER A 473 -2.82 8.16 -8.49
N GLY A 474 -1.49 8.14 -8.41
CA GLY A 474 -0.82 7.45 -7.31
C GLY A 474 -0.92 8.17 -5.96
N MET A 475 -1.14 9.48 -5.96
CA MET A 475 -1.37 10.27 -4.74
C MET A 475 -2.77 9.94 -4.17
N MET A 476 -3.76 9.83 -5.05
CA MET A 476 -5.09 9.30 -4.70
C MET A 476 -5.02 7.83 -4.26
N MET A 477 -4.18 7.03 -4.91
CA MET A 477 -3.98 5.62 -4.55
C MET A 477 -3.39 5.44 -3.15
N ILE A 478 -2.38 6.24 -2.80
CA ILE A 478 -1.82 6.26 -1.45
C ILE A 478 -2.91 6.60 -0.44
N MET A 479 -3.76 7.59 -0.75
CA MET A 479 -4.87 7.96 0.12
C MET A 479 -5.85 6.79 0.32
N ALA A 480 -6.22 6.06 -0.74
CA ALA A 480 -7.06 4.86 -0.62
C ALA A 480 -6.38 3.74 0.19
N LEU A 481 -5.11 3.45 -0.08
CA LEU A 481 -4.35 2.43 0.65
C LEU A 481 -4.34 2.73 2.16
N LEU A 482 -4.05 3.98 2.53
CA LEU A 482 -4.08 4.40 3.93
C LEU A 482 -5.49 4.31 4.51
N CYS A 483 -6.51 4.87 3.84
CA CYS A 483 -7.87 4.84 4.35
C CYS A 483 -8.40 3.40 4.55
N PHE A 484 -8.15 2.50 3.61
CA PHE A 484 -8.59 1.10 3.75
C PHE A 484 -7.81 0.37 4.83
N ASN A 485 -6.49 0.54 4.91
CA ASN A 485 -5.69 -0.17 5.91
C ASN A 485 -6.01 0.28 7.35
N PHE A 486 -6.19 1.59 7.58
CA PHE A 486 -6.51 2.11 8.91
C PHE A 486 -7.98 1.98 9.30
N ILE A 487 -8.89 2.07 8.33
CA ILE A 487 -10.32 2.10 8.61
C ILE A 487 -10.93 0.77 8.19
N ALA A 488 -11.01 0.43 6.91
CA ALA A 488 -11.86 -0.66 6.41
C ALA A 488 -11.36 -2.08 6.73
N PHE A 489 -10.05 -2.30 6.79
CA PHE A 489 -9.43 -3.61 7.04
C PHE A 489 -9.38 -3.91 8.55
N SER A 490 -10.55 -4.05 9.17
CA SER A 490 -10.65 -4.59 10.54
C SER A 490 -10.63 -6.13 10.52
N PRO A 491 -10.09 -6.79 11.56
CA PRO A 491 -10.02 -8.25 11.66
C PRO A 491 -11.35 -8.96 11.33
N ASP A 492 -12.46 -8.46 11.88
CA ASP A 492 -13.81 -8.99 11.71
C ASP A 492 -14.26 -9.07 10.25
N LEU A 493 -13.75 -8.18 9.39
CA LEU A 493 -14.14 -8.07 7.98
C LEU A 493 -13.21 -8.87 7.05
N ILE A 494 -12.02 -9.25 7.53
CA ILE A 494 -10.99 -9.97 6.75
C ILE A 494 -11.17 -11.49 6.85
N GLY A 495 -12.00 -11.95 7.81
CA GLY A 495 -12.25 -13.36 8.06
C GLY A 495 -11.12 -14.03 8.86
N ILE A 496 -10.45 -13.25 9.70
CA ILE A 496 -9.54 -13.77 10.73
C ILE A 496 -10.42 -14.46 11.79
N SER A 497 -10.04 -15.64 12.22
CA SER A 497 -10.70 -16.38 13.29
C SER A 497 -10.64 -15.56 14.57
N ASP A 498 -11.79 -15.29 15.19
CA ASP A 498 -11.80 -14.80 16.56
C ASP A 498 -11.33 -15.93 17.47
N LEU A 499 -10.34 -15.65 18.31
CA LEU A 499 -9.89 -16.61 19.31
C LEU A 499 -11.06 -16.98 20.21
N PRO A 500 -11.44 -18.27 20.31
CA PRO A 500 -12.47 -18.67 21.23
C PRO A 500 -11.96 -18.43 22.65
N ALA A 501 -12.69 -17.67 23.46
CA ALA A 501 -12.42 -17.62 24.88
C ALA A 501 -12.78 -18.96 25.54
N LEU A 502 -12.03 -19.36 26.56
CA LEU A 502 -12.46 -20.37 27.52
C LEU A 502 -13.69 -19.80 28.24
N LYS A 503 -14.90 -20.16 27.78
CA LYS A 503 -16.14 -19.53 28.25
C LYS A 503 -16.47 -20.05 29.64
N PRO A 504 -16.44 -19.21 30.70
CA PRO A 504 -16.97 -19.65 31.98
C PRO A 504 -18.48 -19.83 31.88
N SER A 505 -18.99 -20.93 32.41
CA SER A 505 -20.42 -21.05 32.65
C SER A 505 -20.82 -20.01 33.71
N ALA A 506 -22.06 -19.50 33.60
CA ALA A 506 -22.54 -18.46 34.50
C ALA A 506 -22.62 -18.96 35.95
N GLY A 507 -21.89 -18.30 36.86
CA GLY A 507 -21.92 -18.54 38.30
C GLY A 507 -20.86 -19.52 38.80
N THR A 508 -20.71 -19.56 40.13
CA THR A 508 -19.87 -20.52 40.84
C THR A 508 -20.75 -21.56 41.54
N PHE A 509 -20.23 -22.76 41.74
CA PHE A 509 -20.92 -23.84 42.44
C PHE A 509 -20.08 -24.34 43.62
N LYS A 510 -20.74 -24.98 44.58
CA LYS A 510 -20.07 -25.69 45.67
C LYS A 510 -19.95 -27.16 45.28
N PRO A 511 -18.73 -27.66 45.06
CA PRO A 511 -18.48 -29.00 44.55
C PRO A 511 -18.73 -30.12 45.57
#